data_AF-A0A5J4WVT3-F1
#
_entry.id   AF-A0A5J4WVT3-F1
#
_cell.length_a   1.000
_cell.length_b   1.000
_cell.length_c   1.000
_cell.angle_alpha   90.00
_cell.angle_beta   90.00
_cell.angle_gamma   90.00
#
_symmetry.space_group_name_H-M   'P 1'
#
loop_
_entity.id
_entity.type
_entity.pdbx_description
1 polymer ?
#
loop_
_entity_poly.entity_id
_entity_poly.type
_entity_poly.pdbx_seq_one_letter_code
_entity_poly.pdbx_strand_id
1 'polypeptide(L)'
;MLLLKADKSELIDSYSKTEDDDLLLLNGYKSELIDSYTKSEDGALLLLNAKVADIVDSYSRTEVDILLDAKAEKIDLKNYVNLTSTQIISGKNQLIIINVARISKQSKNDASILLAGGGDMLVSSLVTQSQLQEVRDIAT
;
A
#
# COMPACT_ATOMS: atom_id res chain seq x y z
N MET A 1 14.37 -25.35 -94.10
CA MET A 1 13.65 -24.46 -93.16
C MET A 1 12.72 -25.34 -92.35
N LEU A 2 13.18 -25.77 -91.17
CA LEU A 2 12.47 -26.72 -90.29
C LEU A 2 11.23 -26.04 -89.72
N LEU A 3 10.06 -26.38 -90.28
CA LEU A 3 8.78 -26.07 -89.64
C LEU A 3 8.64 -27.06 -88.48
N LEU A 4 8.88 -26.59 -87.26
CA LEU A 4 8.53 -27.29 -86.03
C LEU A 4 7.00 -27.43 -86.02
N LYS A 5 6.48 -28.60 -86.43
CA LYS A 5 5.16 -29.05 -86.02
C LYS A 5 5.34 -29.61 -84.61
N ALA A 6 5.07 -28.80 -83.59
CA ALA A 6 4.97 -29.30 -82.23
C ALA A 6 3.92 -30.42 -82.20
N ASP A 7 4.24 -31.52 -81.52
CA ASP A 7 3.33 -32.65 -81.44
C ASP A 7 2.12 -32.25 -80.58
N LYS A 8 0.92 -32.78 -80.87
CA LYS A 8 -0.31 -32.35 -80.18
C LYS A 8 -0.22 -32.53 -78.65
N SER A 9 0.57 -33.52 -78.21
CA SER A 9 0.88 -33.76 -76.80
C SER A 9 1.69 -32.62 -76.16
N GLU A 10 2.70 -32.10 -76.84
CA GLU A 10 3.56 -31.01 -76.31
C GLU A 10 2.76 -29.71 -76.11
N LEU A 11 1.79 -29.45 -76.99
CA LEU A 11 0.91 -28.28 -76.87
C LEU A 11 -0.03 -28.41 -75.65
N ILE A 12 -0.56 -29.62 -75.41
CA ILE A 12 -1.42 -29.92 -74.25
C ILE A 12 -0.62 -29.80 -72.96
N ASP A 13 0.58 -30.38 -72.91
CA ASP A 13 1.45 -30.33 -71.73
C ASP A 13 1.88 -28.89 -71.41
N SER A 14 2.19 -28.08 -72.42
CA SER A 14 2.52 -26.66 -72.21
C SER A 14 1.33 -25.86 -71.70
N TYR A 15 0.13 -26.12 -72.21
CA TYR A 15 -1.09 -25.42 -71.77
C TYR A 15 -1.46 -25.80 -70.33
N SER A 16 -1.41 -27.10 -70.00
CA SER A 16 -1.69 -27.60 -68.65
C SER A 16 -0.69 -27.08 -67.61
N LYS A 17 0.61 -27.00 -67.95
CA LYS A 17 1.62 -26.39 -67.07
C LYS A 17 1.37 -24.91 -66.81
N THR A 18 0.95 -24.16 -67.84
CA THR A 18 0.64 -22.73 -67.67
C THR A 18 -0.55 -22.53 -66.74
N GLU A 19 -1.59 -23.35 -66.89
CA GLU A 19 -2.75 -23.34 -65.99
C GLU A 19 -2.37 -23.73 -64.55
N ASP A 20 -1.50 -24.73 -64.37
CA ASP A 20 -0.97 -25.14 -63.07
C ASP A 20 -0.17 -24.01 -62.40
N ASP A 21 0.70 -23.32 -63.15
CA ASP A 21 1.51 -22.21 -62.67
C ASP A 21 0.63 -21.02 -62.23
N ASP A 22 -0.42 -20.68 -63.01
CA ASP A 22 -1.39 -19.62 -62.67
C ASP A 22 -2.18 -19.97 -61.39
N LEU A 23 -2.60 -21.22 -61.23
CA LEU A 23 -3.27 -21.73 -60.03
C LEU A 23 -2.36 -21.66 -58.80
N LEU A 24 -1.08 -22.01 -58.97
CA LEU A 24 -0.09 -21.98 -57.89
C LEU A 24 0.18 -20.55 -57.42
N LEU A 25 0.26 -19.60 -58.36
CA LEU A 25 0.37 -18.17 -58.09
C LEU A 25 -0.85 -17.64 -57.30
N LEU A 26 -2.07 -18.00 -57.74
CA LEU A 26 -3.30 -17.59 -57.06
C LEU A 26 -3.40 -18.14 -55.63
N ASN A 27 -2.99 -19.40 -55.43
CA ASN A 27 -2.94 -20.02 -54.11
C ASN A 27 -1.92 -19.33 -53.19
N GLY A 28 -0.77 -18.94 -53.73
CA GLY A 28 0.24 -18.16 -53.01
C GLY A 28 -0.33 -16.82 -52.50
N TYR A 29 -0.91 -16.02 -53.39
CA TYR A 29 -1.52 -14.73 -53.02
C TYR A 29 -2.64 -14.87 -52.00
N LYS A 30 -3.48 -15.90 -52.13
CA LYS A 30 -4.55 -16.18 -51.17
C LYS A 30 -3.98 -16.50 -49.78
N SER A 31 -2.90 -17.28 -49.71
CA SER A 31 -2.23 -17.60 -48.45
C SER A 31 -1.63 -16.35 -47.79
N GLU A 32 -0.94 -15.50 -48.56
CA GLU A 32 -0.36 -14.26 -48.04
C GLU A 32 -1.44 -13.29 -47.53
N LEU A 33 -2.58 -13.20 -48.21
CA LEU A 33 -3.72 -12.39 -47.78
C LEU A 33 -4.29 -12.89 -46.45
N ILE A 34 -4.46 -14.21 -46.32
CA ILE A 34 -4.96 -14.84 -45.08
C ILE A 34 -3.97 -14.56 -43.94
N ASP A 35 -2.68 -14.80 -44.15
CA ASP A 35 -1.65 -14.56 -43.15
C ASP A 35 -1.59 -13.10 -42.70
N SER A 36 -1.71 -12.16 -43.65
CA SER A 36 -1.76 -10.72 -43.36
C SER A 36 -2.97 -10.36 -42.52
N TYR A 37 -4.15 -10.88 -42.88
CA TYR A 37 -5.39 -10.63 -42.14
C TYR A 37 -5.32 -11.18 -40.72
N THR A 38 -4.89 -12.44 -40.55
CA THR A 38 -4.75 -13.07 -39.23
C THR A 38 -3.76 -12.32 -38.34
N LYS A 39 -2.59 -11.91 -38.88
CA LYS A 39 -1.63 -11.09 -38.12
C LYS A 39 -2.20 -9.75 -37.68
N SER A 40 -3.01 -9.11 -38.51
CA SER A 40 -3.67 -7.85 -38.17
C SER A 40 -4.69 -8.04 -37.05
N GLU A 41 -5.49 -9.10 -37.12
CA GLU A 41 -6.50 -9.43 -36.11
C GLU A 41 -5.86 -9.79 -34.76
N ASP A 42 -4.83 -10.64 -34.77
CA ASP A 42 -4.06 -11.02 -33.59
C ASP A 42 -3.39 -9.79 -32.93
N GLY A 43 -2.85 -8.87 -33.74
CA GLY A 43 -2.27 -7.63 -33.25
C GLY A 43 -3.28 -6.71 -32.55
N ALA A 44 -4.48 -6.59 -33.12
CA ALA A 44 -5.56 -5.82 -32.51
C ALA A 44 -6.05 -6.45 -31.19
N LEU A 45 -6.18 -7.77 -31.15
CA LEU A 45 -6.56 -8.52 -29.94
C LEU A 45 -5.50 -8.41 -28.84
N LEU A 46 -4.21 -8.50 -29.19
CA LEU A 46 -3.10 -8.32 -28.26
C LEU A 46 -3.13 -6.92 -27.61
N LEU A 47 -3.37 -5.89 -28.41
CA LEU A 47 -3.49 -4.51 -27.92
C LEU A 47 -4.69 -4.33 -26.98
N LEU A 48 -5.82 -4.96 -27.28
CA LEU A 48 -6.99 -4.95 -26.40
C LEU A 48 -6.70 -5.64 -25.07
N ASN A 49 -6.05 -6.81 -25.10
CA ASN A 49 -5.67 -7.55 -23.89
C ASN A 49 -4.71 -6.75 -23.01
N ALA A 50 -3.71 -6.05 -23.61
CA ALA A 50 -2.80 -5.18 -22.86
C ALA A 50 -3.56 -4.04 -22.16
N LYS A 51 -4.48 -3.37 -22.86
CA LYS A 51 -5.31 -2.31 -22.27
C LYS A 51 -6.21 -2.82 -21.14
N VAL A 52 -6.81 -4.00 -21.29
CA VAL A 52 -7.62 -4.61 -20.23
C VAL A 52 -6.77 -4.93 -19.00
N ALA A 53 -5.57 -5.47 -19.19
CA ALA A 53 -4.64 -5.74 -18.08
C ALA A 53 -4.28 -4.46 -17.31
N ASP A 54 -3.94 -3.38 -18.02
CA ASP A 54 -3.63 -2.08 -17.41
C ASP A 54 -4.82 -1.53 -16.59
N ILE A 55 -6.04 -1.66 -17.11
CA ILE A 55 -7.27 -1.24 -16.40
C ILE A 55 -7.49 -2.06 -15.13
N VAL A 56 -7.34 -3.39 -15.22
CA VAL A 56 -7.54 -4.30 -14.08
C VAL A 56 -6.52 -4.04 -12.98
N ASP A 57 -5.25 -3.82 -13.33
CA ASP A 57 -4.20 -3.50 -12.36
C ASP A 57 -4.47 -2.14 -11.66
N SER A 58 -4.83 -1.13 -12.44
CA SER A 58 -5.17 0.21 -11.94
C SER A 58 -6.38 0.19 -10.98
N TYR A 59 -7.46 -0.52 -11.35
CA TYR A 59 -8.64 -0.68 -10.50
C TYR A 59 -8.29 -1.40 -9.19
N SER A 60 -7.53 -2.49 -9.27
CA SER A 60 -7.12 -3.28 -8.11
C SER A 60 -6.27 -2.48 -7.12
N ARG A 61 -5.33 -1.66 -7.62
CA ARG A 61 -4.55 -0.74 -6.77
C ARG A 61 -5.44 0.29 -6.08
N THR A 62 -6.37 0.89 -6.82
CA THR A 62 -7.28 1.90 -6.27
C THR A 62 -8.17 1.31 -5.16
N GLU A 63 -8.70 0.11 -5.35
CA GLU A 63 -9.54 -0.56 -4.36
C GLU A 63 -8.76 -0.91 -3.08
N VAL A 64 -7.50 -1.36 -3.22
CA VAL A 64 -6.60 -1.61 -2.09
C VAL A 64 -6.30 -0.32 -1.33
N ASP A 65 -6.00 0.78 -2.02
CA ASP A 65 -5.70 2.07 -1.39
C ASP A 65 -6.90 2.61 -0.60
N ILE A 66 -8.11 2.56 -1.17
CA ILE A 66 -9.35 2.97 -0.49
C ILE A 66 -9.61 2.14 0.77
N LEU A 67 -9.41 0.81 0.69
CA LEU A 67 -9.63 -0.08 1.82
C LEU A 67 -8.56 0.12 2.92
N LEU A 68 -7.34 0.49 2.54
CA LEU A 68 -6.26 0.81 3.46
C LEU A 68 -6.55 2.11 4.21
N ASP A 69 -6.98 3.16 3.50
CA ASP A 69 -7.34 4.45 4.08
C ASP A 69 -8.52 4.30 5.07
N ALA A 70 -9.57 3.56 4.68
CA ALA A 70 -10.70 3.28 5.56
C ALA A 70 -10.30 2.47 6.82
N LYS A 71 -9.31 1.59 6.71
CA LYS A 71 -8.80 0.82 7.86
C LYS A 71 -7.90 1.69 8.76
N ALA A 72 -7.14 2.62 8.21
CA ALA A 72 -6.33 3.58 8.95
C ALA A 72 -7.22 4.55 9.75
N GLU A 73 -8.32 5.04 9.17
CA GLU A 73 -9.31 5.87 9.89
C GLU A 73 -9.99 5.12 11.04
N LYS A 74 -10.15 3.80 10.93
CA LYS A 74 -10.79 2.97 11.97
C LYS A 74 -9.87 2.70 13.17
N ILE A 75 -8.56 2.74 13.00
CA ILE A 75 -7.63 2.61 14.13
C ILE A 75 -7.49 4.00 14.74
N ASP A 76 -8.26 4.25 15.81
CA ASP A 76 -8.14 5.49 16.58
C ASP A 76 -6.82 5.47 17.38
N LEU A 77 -5.69 5.66 16.68
CA LEU A 77 -4.35 5.72 17.25
C LEU A 77 -4.20 6.83 18.28
N LYS A 78 -5.14 7.79 18.34
CA LYS A 78 -5.12 8.91 19.29
C LYS A 78 -5.22 8.44 20.74
N ASN A 79 -5.77 7.25 20.98
CA ASN A 79 -5.93 6.69 22.33
C ASN A 79 -4.78 5.77 22.75
N TYR A 80 -3.77 5.57 21.89
CA TYR A 80 -2.62 4.71 22.19
C TYR A 80 -1.50 5.49 22.88
N VAL A 81 -0.84 4.88 23.87
CA VAL A 81 0.29 5.50 24.57
C VAL A 81 1.58 5.28 23.80
N ASN A 82 2.25 6.36 23.38
CA ASN A 82 3.58 6.34 22.75
C ASN A 82 4.70 6.34 23.82
N LEU A 83 5.83 5.69 23.57
CA LEU A 83 6.97 5.66 24.52
C LEU A 83 7.91 6.87 24.41
N THR A 84 7.85 7.60 23.29
CA THR A 84 8.80 8.66 22.95
C THR A 84 8.26 10.07 23.19
N SER A 85 6.93 10.21 23.32
CA SER A 85 6.26 11.50 23.43
C SER A 85 5.76 11.76 24.85
N THR A 86 5.85 13.02 25.28
CA THR A 86 5.13 13.50 26.47
C THR A 86 3.63 13.39 26.23
N GLN A 87 2.93 12.68 27.12
CA GLN A 87 1.49 12.45 27.02
C GLN A 87 0.82 12.61 28.39
N ILE A 88 -0.46 12.97 28.36
CA ILE A 88 -1.33 13.02 29.53
C ILE A 88 -2.18 11.75 29.52
N ILE A 89 -2.00 10.90 30.52
CA ILE A 89 -2.81 9.69 30.70
C ILE A 89 -3.79 9.96 31.83
N SER A 90 -5.08 10.09 31.47
CA SER A 90 -6.16 10.35 32.42
C SER A 90 -6.79 9.05 32.92
N GLY A 91 -7.40 9.09 34.11
CA GLY A 91 -8.13 7.98 34.69
C GLY A 91 -7.31 7.11 35.65
N LYS A 92 -7.91 5.99 36.09
CA LYS A 92 -7.29 5.05 37.03
C LYS A 92 -6.59 3.93 36.26
N ASN A 93 -5.26 3.90 36.35
CA ASN A 93 -4.44 2.82 35.79
C ASN A 93 -3.98 1.86 36.88
N GLN A 94 -4.05 0.56 36.62
CA GLN A 94 -3.51 -0.47 37.51
C GLN A 94 -2.14 -0.89 36.98
N LEU A 95 -1.08 -0.56 37.73
CA LEU A 95 0.30 -0.90 37.39
C LEU A 95 0.87 -1.77 38.51
N ILE A 96 1.49 -2.90 38.17
CA ILE A 96 2.04 -3.84 39.16
C ILE A 96 3.39 -3.34 39.68
N ILE A 97 4.31 -3.01 38.78
CA ILE A 97 5.64 -2.47 39.09
C ILE A 97 5.85 -1.22 38.24
N ILE A 98 6.32 -0.15 38.87
CA ILE A 98 6.61 1.12 38.22
C ILE A 98 8.09 1.44 38.45
N ASN A 99 8.83 1.65 37.36
CA ASN A 99 10.18 2.20 37.41
C ASN A 99 10.16 3.59 36.76
N VAL A 100 10.57 4.62 37.50
CA VAL A 100 10.52 6.02 37.07
C VAL A 100 11.81 6.73 37.44
N ALA A 101 12.33 7.55 36.51
CA ALA A 101 13.51 8.35 36.75
C ALA A 101 13.23 9.59 37.62
N ARG A 102 12.01 10.15 37.52
CA ARG A 102 11.57 11.33 38.28
C ARG A 102 10.05 11.32 38.47
N ILE A 103 9.60 11.74 39.65
CA ILE A 103 8.18 11.98 39.96
C ILE A 103 8.04 13.42 40.45
N SER A 104 6.98 14.11 40.05
CA SER A 104 6.60 15.42 40.59
C SER A 104 5.09 15.50 40.78
N LYS A 105 4.64 16.07 41.90
CA LYS A 105 3.23 16.39 42.14
C LYS A 105 2.90 17.77 41.60
N GLN A 106 1.89 17.88 40.74
CA GLN A 106 1.41 19.16 40.20
C GLN A 106 0.09 19.55 40.90
N SER A 107 0.11 19.83 42.20
CA SER A 107 -1.04 20.47 42.87
C SER A 107 -0.80 21.97 42.98
N LYS A 108 -1.88 22.76 43.09
CA LYS A 108 -1.82 24.23 43.21
C LYS A 108 -1.34 24.72 44.58
N ASN A 109 -0.85 23.83 45.43
CA ASN A 109 -0.44 24.12 46.80
C ASN A 109 0.80 23.31 47.12
N ASP A 110 1.95 23.98 47.15
CA ASP A 110 3.29 23.45 47.51
C ASP A 110 3.38 22.94 48.97
N ALA A 111 2.24 22.65 49.59
CA ALA A 111 2.06 22.31 50.99
C ALA A 111 1.90 20.80 51.23
N SER A 112 2.21 19.94 50.26
CA SER A 112 2.10 18.48 50.44
C SER A 112 3.27 17.69 49.85
N ILE A 113 3.69 16.66 50.58
CA ILE A 113 4.75 15.72 50.23
C ILE A 113 4.11 14.41 49.76
N LEU A 114 4.59 13.85 48.64
CA LEU A 114 4.21 12.51 48.19
C LEU A 114 4.91 11.46 49.08
N LEU A 115 4.12 10.58 49.69
CA LEU A 115 4.64 9.46 50.48
C LEU A 115 4.88 8.23 49.59
N ALA A 116 5.88 7.42 49.94
CA ALA A 116 6.19 6.18 49.24
C ALA A 116 5.03 5.16 49.24
N GLY A 117 4.07 5.29 50.16
CA GLY A 117 2.84 4.49 50.22
C GLY A 117 1.70 4.99 49.33
N GLY A 118 1.92 6.00 48.47
CA GLY A 118 0.91 6.53 47.56
C GLY A 118 -0.10 7.50 48.20
N GLY A 119 0.12 7.89 49.45
CA GLY A 119 -0.63 8.95 50.13
C GLY A 119 0.09 10.29 50.07
N ASP A 120 -0.60 11.34 50.50
CA ASP A 120 -0.04 12.67 50.67
C ASP A 120 0.08 13.03 52.15
N MET A 121 1.13 13.76 52.53
CA MET A 121 1.27 14.37 53.85
C MET A 121 1.35 15.89 53.70
N LEU A 122 0.62 16.65 54.53
CA LEU A 122 0.78 18.10 54.56
C LEU A 122 2.12 18.47 55.19
N VAL A 123 2.82 19.47 54.62
CA VAL A 123 4.06 20.01 55.19
C VAL A 123 3.80 20.58 56.59
N SER A 124 2.63 21.18 56.82
CA SER A 124 2.22 21.66 58.15
C SER A 124 2.06 20.55 59.18
N SER A 125 1.83 19.29 58.76
CA SER A 125 1.81 18.14 59.68
C SER A 125 3.20 17.75 60.17
N LEU A 126 4.27 18.26 59.55
CA LEU A 126 5.65 17.99 59.95
C LEU A 126 6.13 18.92 61.08
N VAL A 127 5.44 20.05 61.30
CA VAL A 127 5.78 21.03 62.32
C VAL A 127 4.72 21.00 63.41
N THR A 128 5.12 20.69 64.64
CA THR A 128 4.22 20.79 65.79
C THR A 128 4.02 22.25 66.20
N GLN A 129 2.84 22.59 66.73
CA GLN A 129 2.54 23.96 67.18
C GLN A 129 3.54 24.47 68.23
N SER A 130 4.13 23.57 69.05
CA SER A 130 5.23 23.89 69.99
C SER A 130 6.53 24.31 69.29
N GLN A 131 6.91 23.67 68.19
CA GLN A 131 8.12 24.05 67.43
C GLN A 131 7.95 25.42 66.75
N LEU A 132 6.72 25.76 66.34
CA LEU A 132 6.38 27.10 65.84
C LEU A 132 6.39 28.18 66.93
N GLN A 133 6.21 27.80 68.20
CA GLN A 133 6.29 28.72 69.34
C GLN A 133 7.75 28.92 69.79
N GLU A 134 8.56 27.85 69.86
CA GLU A 134 10.00 27.94 70.18
C GLU A 134 10.76 28.85 69.20
N VAL A 135 10.48 28.76 67.90
CA VAL A 135 11.11 29.66 66.91
C VAL A 135 10.65 31.12 67.09
N ARG A 136 9.40 31.34 67.53
CA ARG A 136 8.85 32.68 67.77
C ARG A 136 9.48 33.33 69.01
N ASP A 137 9.70 32.54 70.05
CA ASP A 137 10.31 32.99 71.30
C ASP A 137 11.82 33.28 71.15
N ILE A 138 12.50 32.68 70.16
CA ILE A 138 13.90 32.99 69.82
C ILE A 138 14.02 34.26 68.96
N ALA A 139 12.97 34.61 68.21
CA ALA A 139 12.96 35.76 67.29
C ALA A 139 12.48 37.08 67.94
N THR A 140 12.18 37.08 69.24
CA THR A 140 11.77 38.25 70.02
C THR A 140 12.81 38.55 71.09
#